data_AF-A0A1B0DIH7-F1
#
_entry.id   AF-A0A1B0DIH7-F1
#
_cell.length_a   1.000
_cell.length_b   1.000
_cell.length_c   1.000
_cell.angle_alpha   90.00
_cell.angle_beta   90.00
_cell.angle_gamma   90.00
#
_symmetry.space_group_name_H-M   'P 1'
#
loop_
_entity.id
_entity.type
_entity.pdbx_description
1 polymer ?
#
loop_
_entity_poly.entity_id
_entity_poly.type
_entity_poly.pdbx_seq_one_letter_code
_entity_poly.pdbx_strand_id
1 'polypeptide(L)'
;MVWRTKLIGIEMRLDFRPDRGIYDLLIKNASYSRDNGRFECRVKAVGTGADVHQEYYNVTVLTPPQPPQVAAGNIAIATEDKRQELTCSSIGSSQPLQATINRGGSKDLQTSSTLIVTPRRDDDGVTYRCVVWNRAMPEGQRLETTVTLSVN
;
A
#
# COMPACT_ATOMS: atom_id res chain seq x y z
N MET A 1 -22.76 -38.27 -6.47
CA MET A 1 -22.83 -36.81 -6.23
C MET A 1 -21.50 -36.21 -6.61
N VAL A 2 -21.45 -35.37 -7.64
CA VAL A 2 -20.21 -34.79 -8.14
C VAL A 2 -20.40 -33.29 -8.23
N TRP A 3 -19.72 -32.55 -7.36
CA TRP A 3 -19.42 -31.14 -7.60
C TRP A 3 -17.93 -31.07 -7.92
N ARG A 4 -17.63 -31.05 -9.23
CA ARG A 4 -16.30 -30.70 -9.74
C ARG A 4 -16.21 -29.18 -9.72
N THR A 5 -15.45 -28.63 -8.79
CA THR A 5 -14.87 -27.29 -8.98
C THR A 5 -13.43 -27.51 -9.40
N LYS A 6 -13.16 -27.26 -10.69
CA LYS A 6 -11.82 -27.24 -11.25
C LYS A 6 -11.10 -26.02 -10.67
N LEU A 7 -10.49 -26.16 -9.49
CA LEU A 7 -9.58 -25.17 -8.93
C LEU A 7 -8.27 -25.27 -9.70
N ILE A 8 -8.20 -24.52 -10.81
CA ILE A 8 -6.95 -24.24 -11.50
C ILE A 8 -6.09 -23.41 -10.53
N GLY A 9 -5.30 -24.08 -9.70
CA GLY A 9 -4.19 -23.50 -8.92
C GLY A 9 -4.49 -22.33 -7.99
N ILE A 10 -5.49 -22.42 -7.10
CA ILE A 10 -5.88 -21.30 -6.20
C ILE A 10 -5.86 -21.74 -4.73
N GLU A 11 -5.10 -21.01 -3.89
CA GLU A 11 -4.98 -21.20 -2.43
C GLU A 11 -6.14 -20.56 -1.62
N MET A 12 -7.35 -20.45 -2.18
CA MET A 12 -8.55 -20.04 -1.45
C MET A 12 -9.33 -21.27 -0.99
N ARG A 13 -9.78 -21.27 0.26
CA ARG A 13 -10.56 -22.38 0.83
C ARG A 13 -11.77 -21.85 1.59
N LEU A 14 -12.95 -22.36 1.27
CA LEU A 14 -14.15 -22.14 2.05
C LEU A 14 -14.19 -23.12 3.24
N ASP A 15 -14.31 -22.61 4.46
CA ASP A 15 -14.66 -23.38 5.65
C ASP A 15 -16.17 -23.34 5.85
N PHE A 16 -16.84 -24.39 5.40
CA PHE A 16 -18.30 -24.48 5.38
C PHE A 16 -18.77 -25.52 6.40
N ARG A 17 -19.24 -25.05 7.56
CA ARG A 17 -19.82 -25.87 8.63
C ARG A 17 -21.13 -25.22 9.11
N PRO A 18 -22.22 -25.38 8.34
CA PRO A 18 -23.49 -24.69 8.58
C PRO A 18 -24.17 -25.14 9.88
N ASP A 19 -23.93 -26.38 10.32
CA ASP A 19 -24.36 -26.90 11.63
C ASP A 19 -23.77 -26.10 12.81
N ARG A 20 -22.67 -25.38 12.58
CA ARG A 20 -21.99 -24.52 13.55
C ARG A 20 -22.05 -23.04 13.19
N GLY A 21 -22.76 -22.67 12.13
CA GLY A 21 -22.85 -21.30 11.63
C GLY A 21 -21.55 -20.75 11.01
N ILE A 22 -20.65 -21.61 10.53
CA ILE A 22 -19.35 -21.19 9.97
C ILE A 22 -19.42 -21.16 8.44
N TYR A 23 -19.05 -20.02 7.85
CA TYR A 23 -19.08 -19.74 6.41
C TYR A 23 -17.84 -18.94 5.95
N ASP A 24 -16.68 -19.26 6.54
CA ASP A 24 -15.49 -18.42 6.41
C ASP A 24 -14.75 -18.65 5.09
N LEU A 25 -14.34 -17.58 4.42
CA LEU A 25 -13.41 -17.64 3.30
C LEU A 25 -11.98 -17.46 3.81
N LEU A 26 -11.16 -18.50 3.68
CA LEU A 26 -9.73 -18.45 3.99
C LEU A 26 -8.93 -18.18 2.71
N ILE A 27 -8.18 -17.07 2.71
CA ILE A 27 -7.25 -16.70 1.64
C ILE A 27 -5.82 -16.93 2.17
N LYS A 28 -5.08 -17.87 1.57
CA LYS A 28 -3.66 -18.09 1.86
C LYS A 28 -2.79 -17.53 0.74
N ASN A 29 -1.57 -17.12 1.08
CA ASN A 29 -0.58 -16.60 0.14
C ASN A 29 -1.18 -15.51 -0.78
N ALA A 30 -1.79 -14.52 -0.13
CA ALA A 30 -2.56 -13.50 -0.82
C ALA A 30 -1.67 -12.74 -1.82
N SER A 31 -2.14 -12.59 -3.06
CA SER A 31 -1.51 -11.75 -4.06
C SER A 31 -2.39 -10.55 -4.38
N TYR A 32 -1.75 -9.40 -4.60
CA TYR A 32 -2.46 -8.19 -4.99
C TYR A 32 -3.30 -8.38 -6.26
N SER A 33 -2.75 -9.06 -7.27
CA SER A 33 -3.42 -9.24 -8.56
C SER A 33 -4.67 -10.12 -8.51
N ARG A 34 -4.76 -11.05 -7.55
CA ARG A 34 -5.87 -11.99 -7.45
C ARG A 34 -6.86 -11.62 -6.35
N ASP A 35 -6.35 -11.14 -5.22
CA ASP A 35 -7.11 -11.11 -3.96
C ASP A 35 -7.45 -9.69 -3.51
N ASN A 36 -6.98 -8.66 -4.21
CA ASN A 36 -7.35 -7.27 -3.93
C ASN A 36 -8.65 -6.91 -4.65
N GLY A 37 -9.76 -6.86 -3.91
CA GLY A 37 -11.05 -6.55 -4.50
C GLY A 37 -12.23 -6.79 -3.58
N ARG A 38 -13.43 -6.74 -4.17
CA ARG A 38 -14.69 -6.98 -3.49
C ARG A 38 -15.07 -8.45 -3.58
N PHE A 39 -15.25 -9.08 -2.43
CA PHE A 39 -15.74 -10.44 -2.27
C PHE A 39 -17.22 -10.41 -1.89
N GLU A 40 -17.94 -11.45 -2.30
CA GLU A 40 -19.36 -11.62 -2.02
C GLU A 40 -19.57 -12.94 -1.29
N CYS A 41 -20.26 -12.89 -0.15
CA CYS A 41 -20.81 -14.05 0.52
C CYS A 41 -22.31 -14.12 0.19
N ARG A 42 -22.75 -15.24 -0.38
CA ARG A 42 -24.15 -15.42 -0.80
C ARG A 42 -24.67 -16.79 -0.43
N VAL A 43 -25.80 -16.82 0.29
CA VAL A 43 -26.49 -18.04 0.72
C VAL A 43 -27.82 -18.13 -0.01
N LYS A 44 -28.11 -19.29 -0.59
CA LYS A 44 -29.34 -19.56 -1.33
C LYS A 44 -30.20 -20.60 -0.65
N ALA A 45 -31.51 -20.41 -0.70
CA ALA A 45 -32.51 -21.35 -0.21
C ALA A 45 -32.49 -22.63 -1.07
N VAL A 46 -32.60 -23.77 -0.40
CA VAL A 46 -32.71 -25.08 -1.07
C VAL A 46 -34.04 -25.16 -1.82
N GLY A 47 -34.00 -25.65 -3.06
CA GLY A 47 -35.19 -25.84 -3.90
C GLY A 47 -35.58 -24.60 -4.70
N THR A 48 -35.81 -23.45 -4.04
CA THR A 48 -36.23 -22.22 -4.73
C THR A 48 -35.06 -21.44 -5.35
N GLY A 49 -33.85 -21.62 -4.82
CA GLY A 49 -32.66 -20.88 -5.26
C GLY A 49 -32.69 -19.38 -4.91
N ALA A 50 -33.67 -18.94 -4.12
CA ALA A 50 -33.81 -17.55 -3.68
C ALA A 50 -32.64 -17.16 -2.76
N ASP A 51 -32.23 -15.91 -2.80
CA ASP A 51 -31.17 -15.40 -1.93
C ASP A 51 -31.71 -15.21 -0.52
N VAL A 52 -31.11 -15.93 0.43
CA VAL A 52 -31.44 -15.84 1.85
C VAL A 52 -30.55 -14.81 2.53
N HIS A 53 -29.30 -14.72 2.08
CA HIS A 53 -28.32 -13.81 2.63
C HIS A 53 -27.31 -13.41 1.55
N GLN A 54 -26.90 -12.15 1.57
CA GLN A 54 -25.93 -11.59 0.64
C GLN A 54 -25.17 -10.48 1.35
N GLU A 55 -23.85 -10.61 1.43
CA GLU A 55 -22.97 -9.64 2.06
C GLU A 55 -21.70 -9.43 1.22
N TYR A 56 -21.12 -8.25 1.31
CA TYR A 56 -19.95 -7.87 0.53
C TYR A 56 -18.81 -7.39 1.41
N TYR A 57 -17.60 -7.84 1.09
CA TYR A 57 -16.38 -7.49 1.82
C TYR A 57 -15.34 -6.91 0.86
N ASN A 58 -14.76 -5.76 1.21
CA ASN A 58 -13.65 -5.18 0.46
C ASN A 58 -12.32 -5.62 1.07
N VAL A 59 -11.57 -6.44 0.35
CA VAL A 59 -10.24 -6.90 0.74
C VAL A 59 -9.19 -6.02 0.07
N THR A 60 -8.29 -5.45 0.87
CA THR A 60 -7.12 -4.72 0.37
C THR A 60 -5.85 -5.51 0.67
N VAL A 61 -5.16 -5.92 -0.38
CA VAL A 61 -3.85 -6.57 -0.25
C VAL A 61 -2.78 -5.51 -0.29
N LEU A 62 -1.86 -5.55 0.67
CA LEU A 62 -0.72 -4.64 0.71
C LEU A 62 0.49 -5.30 0.04
N THR A 63 1.27 -4.51 -0.70
CA THR A 63 2.59 -4.93 -1.21
C THR A 63 3.67 -4.10 -0.55
N PRO A 64 4.86 -4.65 -0.25
CA PRO A 64 5.98 -3.86 0.24
C PRO A 64 6.26 -2.67 -0.69
N PRO A 65 6.64 -1.50 -0.13
CA PRO A 65 7.00 -0.36 -0.95
C PRO A 65 8.30 -0.64 -1.72
N GLN A 66 8.47 0.06 -2.84
CA GLN A 66 9.75 0.13 -3.53
C GLN A 66 10.68 1.14 -2.85
N PRO A 67 12.01 1.03 -3.05
CA PRO A 67 12.97 2.02 -2.57
C PRO A 67 12.55 3.44 -2.95
N PRO A 68 12.51 4.38 -1.99
CA PRO A 68 12.07 5.74 -2.26
C PRO A 68 13.07 6.50 -3.13
N GLN A 69 12.57 7.46 -3.90
CA GLN A 69 13.38 8.36 -4.73
C GLN A 69 13.07 9.81 -4.38
N VAL A 70 14.09 10.68 -4.42
CA VAL A 70 13.91 12.13 -4.26
C VAL A 70 14.02 12.78 -5.64
N ALA A 71 13.09 13.67 -5.99
CA ALA A 71 13.02 14.31 -7.31
C ALA A 71 14.29 15.10 -7.67
N ALA A 72 14.95 15.70 -6.68
CA ALA A 72 16.22 16.40 -6.84
C ALA A 72 17.45 15.45 -6.91
N GLY A 73 17.26 14.15 -6.71
CA GLY A 73 18.36 13.19 -6.56
C GLY A 73 19.05 13.30 -5.20
N ASN A 74 20.37 13.12 -5.20
CA ASN A 74 21.18 13.08 -3.96
C ASN A 74 21.57 14.47 -3.44
N ILE A 75 21.56 15.49 -4.31
CA ILE A 75 21.94 16.86 -4.00
C ILE A 75 20.85 17.79 -4.51
N ALA A 76 20.25 18.57 -3.61
CA ALA A 76 19.28 19.60 -3.96
C ALA A 76 19.96 20.97 -3.91
N ILE A 77 20.11 21.60 -5.08
CA ILE A 77 20.62 22.97 -5.18
C ILE A 77 19.51 23.91 -4.72
N ALA A 78 19.78 24.69 -3.69
CA ALA A 78 18.88 25.67 -3.13
C ALA A 78 19.52 27.07 -3.13
N THR A 79 18.68 28.10 -3.05
CA THR A 79 19.12 29.49 -2.89
C THR A 79 18.70 29.96 -1.52
N GLU A 80 19.59 30.69 -0.85
CA GLU A 80 19.28 31.31 0.44
C GLU A 80 17.96 32.11 0.39
N ASP A 81 17.15 31.96 1.44
CA ASP A 81 15.84 32.61 1.63
C ASP A 81 14.78 32.29 0.55
N LYS A 82 15.06 31.39 -0.39
CA LYS A 82 14.07 30.91 -1.38
C LYS A 82 13.43 29.61 -0.94
N ARG A 83 12.14 29.44 -1.24
CA ARG A 83 11.43 28.18 -0.99
C ARG A 83 12.03 27.06 -1.85
N GLN A 84 12.40 25.96 -1.22
CA GLN A 84 12.87 24.73 -1.85
C GLN A 84 11.90 23.59 -1.53
N GLU A 85 11.47 22.88 -2.57
CA GLU A 85 10.63 21.69 -2.43
C GLU A 85 11.48 20.42 -2.54
N LEU A 86 11.35 19.53 -1.56
CA LEU A 86 11.97 18.22 -1.53
C LEU A 86 10.87 17.17 -1.64
N THR A 87 10.64 16.68 -2.86
CA THR A 87 9.62 15.68 -3.16
C THR A 87 10.23 14.28 -3.13
N CYS A 88 9.77 13.46 -2.19
CA CYS A 88 10.09 12.04 -2.11
C CYS A 88 8.92 11.21 -2.65
N SER A 89 9.20 10.13 -3.36
CA SER A 89 8.18 9.28 -3.94
C SER A 89 8.53 7.79 -3.87
N SER A 90 7.51 6.94 -3.68
CA SER A 90 7.65 5.48 -3.63
C SER A 90 6.37 4.80 -4.13
N ILE A 91 6.54 3.70 -4.85
CA ILE A 91 5.45 2.84 -5.34
C ILE A 91 5.11 1.81 -4.26
N GLY A 92 3.81 1.54 -4.03
CA GLY A 92 3.36 0.57 -3.02
C GLY A 92 3.45 1.06 -1.56
N SER A 93 3.79 2.33 -1.32
CA SER A 93 3.87 2.91 0.02
C SER A 93 2.51 3.42 0.52
N SER A 94 2.21 3.13 1.79
CA SER A 94 1.12 3.75 2.54
C SER A 94 1.64 4.35 3.87
N GLN A 95 1.99 5.65 3.82
CA GLN A 95 2.37 6.61 4.91
C GLN A 95 3.86 6.64 5.36
N PRO A 96 4.44 7.84 5.64
CA PRO A 96 4.28 8.61 6.89
C PRO A 96 4.10 10.16 6.77
N LEU A 97 3.84 10.83 7.91
CA LEU A 97 3.42 12.23 8.16
C LEU A 97 4.54 13.32 8.13
N GLN A 98 4.13 14.60 8.09
CA GLN A 98 4.85 15.91 8.03
C GLN A 98 5.13 16.51 6.63
N ALA A 99 4.44 16.07 5.59
CA ALA A 99 4.53 16.68 4.27
C ALA A 99 3.17 16.63 3.56
N THR A 100 3.00 17.43 2.51
CA THR A 100 1.80 17.33 1.67
C THR A 100 1.89 16.01 0.90
N ILE A 101 0.99 15.08 1.20
CA ILE A 101 1.00 13.72 0.64
C ILE A 101 0.02 13.63 -0.53
N ASN A 102 0.53 13.22 -1.69
CA ASN A 102 -0.30 12.77 -2.80
C ASN A 102 -0.31 11.24 -2.80
N ARG A 103 -1.46 10.65 -2.49
CA ARG A 103 -1.59 9.20 -2.32
C ARG A 103 -1.71 8.50 -3.68
N GLY A 104 -0.85 7.51 -3.90
CA GLY A 104 -1.06 6.53 -4.95
C GLY A 104 -2.18 5.59 -4.53
N GLY A 105 -3.33 5.65 -5.18
CA GLY A 105 -4.52 4.85 -4.82
C GLY A 105 -4.41 3.35 -5.13
N SER A 106 -3.28 2.87 -5.65
CA SER A 106 -3.07 1.48 -6.06
C SER A 106 -1.59 1.09 -5.96
N LYS A 107 -1.30 -0.20 -6.10
CA LYS A 107 0.08 -0.75 -6.12
C LYS A 107 0.99 -0.07 -7.14
N ASP A 108 0.47 0.33 -8.29
CA ASP A 108 1.25 0.89 -9.39
C ASP A 108 1.28 2.43 -9.37
N LEU A 109 0.46 3.04 -8.52
CA LEU A 109 0.42 4.47 -8.33
C LEU A 109 1.45 4.89 -7.29
N GLN A 110 2.19 5.92 -7.64
CA GLN A 110 3.23 6.46 -6.78
C GLN A 110 2.59 7.26 -5.63
N THR A 111 3.01 6.98 -4.40
CA THR A 111 2.76 7.86 -3.26
C THR A 111 3.92 8.83 -3.16
N SER A 112 3.63 10.13 -3.17
CA SER A 112 4.64 11.17 -3.00
C SER A 112 4.37 12.05 -1.79
N SER A 113 5.44 12.64 -1.26
CA SER A 113 5.46 13.45 -0.06
C SER A 113 6.43 14.61 -0.29
N THR A 114 5.93 15.85 -0.20
CA THR A 114 6.72 17.06 -0.45
C THR A 114 6.97 17.82 0.84
N LEU A 115 8.25 17.95 1.21
CA LEU A 115 8.72 18.82 2.29
C LEU A 115 9.13 20.18 1.69
N ILE A 116 8.61 21.28 2.25
CA ILE A 116 8.95 22.63 1.84
C ILE A 116 9.89 23.22 2.89
N VAL A 117 11.07 23.67 2.47
CA VAL A 117 12.07 24.32 3.33
C VAL A 117 12.42 25.71 2.79
N THR A 118 12.88 26.60 3.67
CA THR A 118 13.48 27.89 3.31
C THR A 118 14.90 27.87 3.87
N PRO A 119 15.90 27.46 3.07
CA PRO A 119 17.24 27.22 3.56
C PRO A 119 17.99 28.54 3.75
N ARG A 120 18.88 28.53 4.75
CA ARG A 120 19.86 29.58 5.02
C ARG A 120 21.25 29.08 4.65
N ARG A 121 22.23 29.97 4.55
CA ARG A 121 23.63 29.59 4.31
C ARG A 121 24.18 28.56 5.32
N ASP A 122 23.71 28.60 6.57
CA ASP A 122 24.08 27.64 7.62
C ASP A 122 23.48 26.23 7.41
N ASP A 123 22.50 26.09 6.51
CA ASP A 123 21.88 24.81 6.16
C ASP A 123 22.61 24.11 5.00
N ASP A 124 23.71 24.68 4.48
CA ASP A 124 24.56 24.05 3.47
C ASP A 124 25.17 22.75 4.00
N GLY A 125 25.05 21.67 3.22
CA GLY A 125 25.48 20.33 3.62
C GLY A 125 24.50 19.59 4.55
N VAL A 126 23.37 20.19 4.95
CA VAL A 126 22.34 19.48 5.72
C VAL A 126 21.71 18.36 4.89
N THR A 127 21.63 17.16 5.48
CA THR A 127 21.02 15.99 4.84
C THR A 127 19.61 15.73 5.36
N TYR A 128 18.65 15.63 4.45
CA TYR A 128 17.28 15.20 4.71
C TYR A 128 17.13 13.72 4.39
N ARG A 129 16.38 13.00 5.22
CA ARG A 129 16.11 11.57 5.04
C ARG A 129 14.64 11.33 4.77
N CYS A 130 14.34 10.70 3.64
CA CYS A 130 13.03 10.16 3.35
C CYS A 130 12.96 8.69 3.76
N VAL A 131 11.94 8.33 4.54
CA VAL A 131 11.73 6.97 5.04
C VAL A 131 10.34 6.49 4.60
N VAL A 132 10.28 5.29 4.03
CA VAL A 132 9.03 4.65 3.60
C VAL A 132 8.91 3.26 4.20
N TRP A 133 7.71 2.92 4.66
CA TRP A 133 7.38 1.62 5.19
C TRP A 133 5.87 1.38 5.10
N ASN A 134 5.43 0.13 5.20
CA ASN A 134 4.02 -0.21 5.38
C ASN A 134 3.88 -1.56 6.11
N ARG A 135 2.64 -1.98 6.37
CA ARG A 135 2.34 -3.24 7.08
C ARG A 135 2.64 -4.52 6.29
N ALA A 136 3.01 -4.43 5.02
CA ALA A 136 3.48 -5.59 4.26
C ALA A 136 4.98 -5.88 4.50
N MET A 137 5.67 -5.02 5.25
CA MET A 137 7.05 -5.24 5.68
C MET A 137 7.11 -5.94 7.04
N PRO A 138 8.16 -6.73 7.31
CA PRO A 138 8.54 -7.17 8.65
C PRO A 138 8.54 -6.01 9.66
N GLU A 139 8.16 -6.31 10.90
CA GLU A 139 8.11 -5.33 11.97
C GLU A 139 9.48 -4.64 12.16
N GLY A 140 9.45 -3.30 12.23
CA GLY A 140 10.67 -2.48 12.36
C GLY A 140 11.45 -2.25 11.06
N GLN A 141 11.12 -2.92 9.95
CA GLN A 141 11.80 -2.70 8.68
C GLN A 141 11.28 -1.44 7.97
N ARG A 142 12.21 -0.71 7.35
CA ARG A 142 11.95 0.51 6.58
C ARG A 142 12.95 0.65 5.43
N LEU A 143 12.53 1.33 4.36
CA LEU A 143 13.41 1.75 3.27
C LEU A 143 13.65 3.25 3.39
N GLU A 144 14.84 3.70 3.03
CA GLU A 144 15.20 5.11 3.12
C GLU A 144 16.08 5.58 1.97
N THR A 145 16.04 6.88 1.71
CA THR A 145 16.93 7.60 0.81
C THR A 145 17.23 8.97 1.40
N THR A 146 18.30 9.62 0.94
CA THR A 146 18.76 10.90 1.49
C THR A 146 19.03 11.91 0.40
N VAL A 147 18.80 13.19 0.71
CA VAL A 147 19.15 14.33 -0.14
C VAL A 147 19.91 15.36 0.68
N THR A 148 21.03 15.85 0.16
CA THR A 148 21.84 16.89 0.80
C THR A 148 21.55 18.24 0.17
N LEU A 149 21.32 19.27 0.97
CA LEU A 149 21.19 20.63 0.47
C LEU A 149 22.56 21.20 0.08
N SER A 150 22.61 21.85 -1.07
CA SER A 150 23.71 22.73 -1.47
C SER A 150 23.14 24.14 -1.61
N VAL A 151 23.50 25.04 -0.71
CA VAL A 151 22.93 26.39 -0.61
C VAL A 151 23.89 27.42 -1.21
N ASN A 152 23.39 28.15 -2.21
CA ASN A 152 24.14 29.19 -2.93
C ASN A 152 23.65 30.59 -2.57
#